data_AF-A0A628VAB6-F1
#
_entry.id   AF-A0A628VAB6-F1
#
_cell.length_a   1.000
_cell.length_b   1.000
_cell.length_c   1.000
_cell.angle_alpha   90.00
_cell.angle_beta   90.00
_cell.angle_gamma   90.00
#
_symmetry.space_group_name_H-M   'P 1'
#
loop_
_entity.id
_entity.type
_entity.pdbx_description
1 polymer ?
#
loop_
_entity_poly.entity_id
_entity_poly.type
_entity_poly.pdbx_seq_one_letter_code
_entity_poly.pdbx_strand_id
1 'polypeptide(L)'
;MPKQPPIAKADLQKTQGARTPTAVKNNNDVISFINQPSMKEQLAAALPRHMTAERMIRIATTEIRKVPALGDCDTMSFVSAIVQCSQLGLEPGGALGHAYLLPFGNKNEKSGKKNVQLIIGYRGMIDLA
;
A
#
# COMPACT_ATOMS: atom_id res chain seq x y z
N MET A 1 36.94 -16.03 -48.85
CA MET A 1 35.64 -16.58 -48.42
C MET A 1 35.53 -16.52 -46.91
N PRO A 2 34.78 -15.56 -46.37
CA PRO A 2 34.00 -15.79 -45.16
C PRO A 2 32.54 -15.44 -45.46
N LYS A 3 31.71 -16.49 -45.54
CA LYS A 3 30.26 -16.37 -45.63
C LYS A 3 29.76 -15.78 -44.31
N GLN A 4 29.35 -14.51 -44.33
CA GLN A 4 28.60 -13.92 -43.24
C GLN A 4 27.22 -14.60 -43.22
N PRO A 5 26.83 -15.29 -42.13
CA PRO A 5 25.51 -15.91 -42.08
C PRO A 5 24.45 -14.81 -42.05
N PRO A 6 23.34 -14.96 -42.79
CA PRO A 6 22.25 -14.00 -42.76
C PRO A 6 21.57 -14.15 -41.40
N ILE A 7 21.93 -13.30 -40.43
CA ILE A 7 21.11 -13.13 -39.24
C ILE A 7 19.80 -12.54 -39.75
N ALA A 8 18.76 -13.36 -39.75
CA ALA A 8 17.53 -13.11 -40.43
C ALA A 8 16.90 -11.84 -39.87
N LYS A 9 16.53 -10.90 -40.74
CA LYS A 9 15.65 -9.77 -40.37
C LYS A 9 14.34 -10.25 -39.70
N ALA A 10 14.01 -11.54 -39.84
CA ALA A 10 12.92 -12.22 -39.16
C ALA A 10 13.10 -12.32 -37.63
N ASP A 11 14.32 -12.38 -37.11
CA ASP A 11 14.58 -12.53 -35.67
C ASP A 11 14.50 -11.18 -34.92
N LEU A 12 14.77 -10.07 -35.62
CA LEU A 12 14.58 -8.72 -35.09
C LEU A 12 13.09 -8.36 -34.96
N GLN A 13 12.22 -8.95 -35.78
CA GLN A 13 10.78 -8.68 -35.75
C GLN A 13 10.03 -9.50 -34.68
N LYS A 14 10.62 -10.60 -34.17
CA LYS A 14 9.99 -11.47 -33.15
C LYS A 14 10.21 -11.03 -31.70
N THR A 15 11.06 -10.04 -31.45
CA THR A 15 11.32 -9.52 -30.09
C THR A 15 10.52 -8.25 -29.76
N GLN A 16 9.61 -7.83 -30.65
CA GLN A 16 8.74 -6.65 -30.43
C GLN A 16 7.24 -6.99 -30.37
N GLY A 17 6.89 -8.28 -30.29
CA GLY A 17 5.53 -8.73 -30.03
C GLY A 17 5.33 -9.07 -28.56
N ALA A 18 4.36 -8.41 -27.93
CA ALA A 18 3.83 -8.68 -26.58
C ALA A 18 4.65 -8.18 -25.37
N ARG A 19 4.95 -6.88 -25.33
CA ARG A 19 4.72 -6.15 -24.08
C ARG A 19 3.26 -5.71 -24.09
N THR A 20 2.37 -6.57 -23.60
CA THR A 20 1.05 -6.10 -23.16
C THR A 20 1.30 -4.91 -22.23
N PRO A 21 0.65 -3.75 -22.45
CA PRO A 21 0.71 -2.68 -21.48
C PRO A 21 0.11 -3.25 -20.19
N THR A 22 0.97 -3.49 -19.19
CA THR A 22 0.49 -3.75 -17.83
C THR A 22 -0.37 -2.55 -17.50
N ALA A 23 -1.69 -2.74 -17.45
CA ALA A 23 -2.60 -1.69 -17.03
C ALA A 23 -2.06 -1.16 -15.71
N VAL A 24 -1.64 0.11 -15.70
CA VAL A 24 -1.25 0.82 -14.49
C VAL A 24 -2.51 0.86 -13.64
N LYS A 25 -2.70 -0.15 -12.79
CA LYS A 25 -3.84 -0.22 -11.89
C LYS A 25 -3.70 0.94 -10.92
N ASN A 26 -4.80 1.67 -10.74
CA ASN A 26 -4.86 2.94 -10.04
C ASN A 26 -4.51 2.79 -8.55
N ASN A 27 -3.23 2.76 -8.19
CA ASN A 27 -2.76 3.05 -6.82
C ASN A 27 -3.28 4.40 -6.29
N ASN A 28 -3.80 5.24 -7.18
CA ASN A 28 -4.47 6.49 -6.88
C ASN A 28 -5.79 6.31 -6.12
N ASP A 29 -6.42 5.13 -6.11
CA ASP A 29 -7.76 4.97 -5.52
C ASP A 29 -7.73 4.98 -3.98
N VAL A 30 -6.83 4.23 -3.35
CA VAL A 30 -6.71 4.23 -1.88
C VAL A 30 -6.18 5.58 -1.36
N ILE A 31 -5.18 6.14 -2.06
CA ILE A 31 -4.59 7.43 -1.70
C ILE A 31 -5.61 8.56 -1.89
N SER A 32 -6.41 8.55 -2.96
CA SER A 32 -7.45 9.57 -3.14
C SER A 32 -8.54 9.45 -2.08
N PHE A 33 -8.95 8.22 -1.72
CA PHE A 33 -9.95 7.98 -0.70
C PHE A 33 -9.54 8.52 0.68
N ILE A 34 -8.33 8.19 1.14
CA ILE A 34 -7.86 8.66 2.46
C ILE A 34 -7.65 10.19 2.50
N ASN A 35 -7.48 10.84 1.35
CA ASN A 35 -7.37 12.29 1.25
C ASN A 35 -8.71 13.03 1.24
N GLN A 36 -9.84 12.32 1.23
CA GLN A 36 -11.17 12.96 1.27
C GLN A 36 -11.40 13.71 2.60
N PRO A 37 -12.09 14.88 2.59
CA PRO A 37 -12.36 15.65 3.80
C PRO A 37 -13.06 14.86 4.91
N SER A 38 -14.06 14.05 4.56
CA SER A 38 -14.77 13.20 5.51
C SER A 38 -13.87 12.19 6.23
N MET A 39 -12.89 11.62 5.52
CA MET A 39 -11.90 10.71 6.11
C MET A 39 -10.91 11.44 7.00
N LYS A 40 -10.50 12.65 6.62
CA LYS A 40 -9.65 13.50 7.46
C LYS A 40 -10.32 13.82 8.80
N GLU A 41 -11.60 14.16 8.78
CA GLU A 41 -12.39 14.43 10.00
C GLU A 41 -12.48 13.19 10.90
N GLN A 42 -12.74 12.02 10.33
CA GLN A 42 -12.79 10.76 11.09
C GLN A 42 -11.42 10.40 11.70
N LEU A 43 -10.34 10.57 10.93
CA LEU A 43 -8.99 10.38 11.42
C LEU A 43 -8.67 11.37 12.55
N ALA A 44 -8.95 12.65 12.35
CA ALA A 44 -8.72 13.69 13.36
C ALA A 44 -9.46 13.39 14.67
N ALA A 45 -10.70 12.89 14.60
CA ALA A 45 -11.48 12.49 15.77
C ALA A 45 -10.89 11.26 16.50
N ALA A 46 -10.21 10.37 15.77
CA ALA A 46 -9.58 9.17 16.31
C ALA A 46 -8.15 9.38 16.82
N LEU A 47 -7.55 10.55 16.58
CA LEU A 47 -6.13 10.81 16.85
C LEU A 47 -5.90 11.47 18.22
N PRO A 48 -4.79 11.12 18.92
CA PRO A 48 -4.32 11.87 20.08
C PRO A 48 -3.99 13.32 19.72
N ARG A 49 -4.08 14.23 20.70
CA ARG A 49 -3.84 15.68 20.51
C ARG A 49 -2.50 16.05 19.89
N HIS A 50 -1.48 15.19 20.01
CA HIS A 50 -0.13 15.43 19.49
C HIS A 50 0.09 14.88 18.07
N MET A 51 -0.93 14.29 17.44
CA MET A 51 -0.86 13.73 16.09
C MET A 51 -1.96 14.32 15.20
N THR A 52 -1.58 14.76 14.00
CA THR A 52 -2.52 15.35 13.04
C THR A 52 -2.94 14.35 11.96
N ALA A 53 -4.15 14.50 11.43
CA ALA A 53 -4.67 13.66 10.35
C ALA A 53 -3.79 13.77 9.09
N GLU A 54 -3.28 14.95 8.78
CA GLU A 54 -2.38 15.19 7.64
C GLU A 54 -1.07 14.40 7.77
N ARG A 55 -0.51 14.33 8.98
CA ARG A 55 0.70 13.53 9.24
C ARG A 55 0.39 12.06 9.00
N MET A 56 -0.70 11.55 9.58
CA MET A 56 -1.10 10.14 9.41
C MET A 56 -1.33 9.78 7.94
N ILE A 57 -1.97 10.65 7.16
CA ILE A 57 -2.19 10.44 5.72
C ILE A 57 -0.87 10.39 4.94
N ARG A 58 0.10 11.26 5.27
CA ARG A 58 1.43 11.22 4.65
C ARG A 58 2.17 9.92 4.95
N ILE A 59 2.08 9.45 6.19
CA ILE A 59 2.68 8.18 6.62
C ILE A 59 2.02 7.02 5.86
N ALA A 60 0.68 6.96 5.85
CA ALA A 60 -0.07 5.94 5.12
C ALA A 60 0.29 5.91 3.63
N THR A 61 0.40 7.08 3.00
CA THR A 61 0.83 7.22 1.59
C THR A 61 2.26 6.70 1.39
N THR A 62 3.14 6.94 2.36
CA THR A 62 4.53 6.47 2.33
C THR A 62 4.59 4.96 2.45
N GLU A 63 3.78 4.36 3.32
CA GLU A 63 3.73 2.90 3.47
C GLU A 63 3.19 2.20 2.21
N ILE A 64 2.19 2.77 1.53
CA ILE A 64 1.74 2.27 0.21
C ILE A 64 2.88 2.33 -0.81
N ARG A 65 3.67 3.42 -0.83
CA ARG A 65 4.81 3.54 -1.75
C ARG A 65 5.92 2.53 -1.43
N LYS A 66 6.15 2.26 -0.15
CA LYS A 66 7.14 1.28 0.32
C LYS A 66 6.71 -0.15 0.04
N VAL A 67 5.42 -0.44 0.22
CA VAL A 67 4.81 -1.76 0.01
C VAL A 67 3.62 -1.60 -0.95
N PRO A 68 3.87 -1.58 -2.28
CA PRO A 68 2.81 -1.35 -3.28
C PRO A 68 1.64 -2.32 -3.19
N ALA A 69 1.87 -3.55 -2.70
CA ALA A 69 0.81 -4.54 -2.48
C ALA A 69 -0.27 -4.09 -1.49
N LEU A 70 -0.02 -3.09 -0.64
CA LEU A 70 -1.04 -2.48 0.22
C LEU A 70 -2.08 -1.70 -0.61
N GLY A 71 -1.67 -1.09 -1.72
CA GLY A 71 -2.57 -0.40 -2.64
C GLY A 71 -3.52 -1.33 -3.41
N ASP A 72 -3.13 -2.61 -3.55
CA ASP A 72 -3.93 -3.65 -4.20
C ASP A 72 -4.91 -4.35 -3.24
N CYS A 73 -4.80 -4.09 -1.93
CA CYS A 73 -5.67 -4.68 -0.93
C CYS A 73 -7.06 -4.04 -0.93
N ASP A 74 -7.97 -4.59 -0.13
CA ASP A 74 -9.25 -3.97 0.14
C ASP A 74 -9.07 -2.59 0.81
N THR A 75 -9.62 -1.55 0.19
CA THR A 75 -9.47 -0.16 0.63
C THR A 75 -9.99 0.04 2.06
N MET A 76 -11.12 -0.60 2.41
CA MET A 76 -11.73 -0.43 3.73
C MET A 76 -10.88 -1.07 4.82
N SER A 77 -10.27 -2.22 4.55
CA SER A 77 -9.32 -2.86 5.46
C SER A 77 -8.08 -1.99 5.72
N PHE A 78 -7.55 -1.32 4.68
CA PHE A 78 -6.44 -0.38 4.85
C PHE A 78 -6.83 0.81 5.74
N VAL A 79 -7.98 1.43 5.46
CA VAL A 79 -8.50 2.56 6.24
C VAL A 79 -8.74 2.15 7.70
N SER A 80 -9.35 0.98 7.92
CA SER A 80 -9.55 0.44 9.27
C SER A 80 -8.23 0.28 10.04
N ALA A 81 -7.19 -0.24 9.38
CA ALA A 81 -5.88 -0.38 10.00
C ALA A 81 -5.25 0.98 10.38
N ILE A 82 -5.39 2.00 9.53
CA ILE A 82 -4.91 3.36 9.84
C ILE A 82 -5.70 3.99 10.99
N VAL A 83 -7.02 3.81 11.03
CA VAL A 83 -7.86 4.30 12.14
C VAL A 83 -7.47 3.60 13.46
N GLN A 84 -7.22 2.30 13.44
CA GLN A 84 -6.74 1.57 14.62
C GLN A 84 -5.37 2.08 15.10
N CYS A 85 -4.43 2.32 14.20
CA CYS A 85 -3.16 2.97 14.53
C CYS A 85 -3.39 4.32 15.20
N SER A 86 -4.31 5.10 14.63
CA SER A 86 -4.65 6.44 15.10
C SER A 86 -5.21 6.41 16.52
N GLN A 87 -6.18 5.52 16.80
CA GLN A 87 -6.78 5.35 18.12
C GLN A 87 -5.75 4.95 19.19
N LEU A 88 -4.75 4.15 18.82
CA LEU A 88 -3.67 3.73 19.71
C LEU A 88 -2.56 4.77 19.84
N GLY A 89 -2.59 5.86 19.07
CA GLY A 89 -1.49 6.81 19.00
C GLY A 89 -0.21 6.23 18.40
N LEU A 90 -0.32 5.13 17.65
CA LEU A 90 0.81 4.44 17.05
C LEU A 90 0.99 4.86 15.60
N GLU A 91 2.24 5.01 15.19
CA GLU A 91 2.59 5.35 13.82
C GLU A 91 2.80 4.06 13.00
N PRO A 92 2.02 3.83 11.92
CA PRO A 92 2.27 2.71 11.03
C PRO A 92 3.55 2.96 10.24
N GLY A 93 4.47 2.01 10.26
CA GLY A 93 5.67 2.05 9.45
C GLY A 93 6.89 1.53 10.17
N GLY A 94 7.79 0.94 9.38
CA GLY A 94 8.95 0.23 9.93
C GLY A 94 10.02 1.12 10.58
N ALA A 95 9.95 2.45 10.42
CA ALA A 95 11.00 3.36 10.91
C ALA A 95 11.01 3.51 12.44
N LEU A 96 9.84 3.62 13.06
CA LEU A 96 9.72 3.73 14.52
C LEU A 96 9.48 2.36 15.19
N GLY A 97 9.03 1.36 14.41
CA GLY A 97 8.74 0.02 14.93
C GLY A 97 7.50 -0.04 15.83
N HIS A 98 6.60 0.94 15.71
CA HIS A 98 5.36 1.01 16.51
C HIS A 98 4.30 0.05 15.97
N ALA A 99 4.07 0.08 14.65
CA ALA A 99 3.07 -0.72 13.97
C ALA A 99 3.50 -1.04 12.54
N TYR A 100 3.00 -2.15 12.01
CA TYR A 100 3.26 -2.62 10.65
C TYR A 100 1.94 -2.94 9.95
N LEU A 101 1.86 -2.61 8.66
CA LEU A 101 0.74 -2.93 7.79
C LEU A 101 1.14 -4.05 6.84
N LEU A 102 0.41 -5.17 6.85
CA LEU A 102 0.72 -6.31 6.00
C LEU A 102 -0.50 -6.71 5.16
N PRO A 103 -0.30 -7.03 3.86
CA PRO A 103 -1.30 -7.75 3.08
C PRO A 103 -1.52 -9.14 3.66
N PHE A 104 -2.73 -9.43 4.12
CA PHE A 104 -3.15 -10.72 4.64
C PHE A 104 -4.27 -11.31 3.76
N GLY A 105 -4.10 -12.56 3.35
CA GLY A 105 -5.08 -13.22 2.47
C GLY A 105 -6.39 -13.51 3.19
N ASN A 106 -7.52 -13.14 2.58
CA ASN A 106 -8.84 -13.55 3.03
C ASN A 106 -9.40 -14.58 2.03
N LYS A 107 -9.34 -15.88 2.38
CA LYS A 107 -9.85 -16.97 1.53
C LYS A 107 -11.36 -16.90 1.29
N ASN A 108 -12.08 -16.16 2.12
CA ASN A 108 -13.54 -16.04 2.08
C ASN A 108 -14.01 -14.75 1.38
N GLU A 109 -13.08 -13.91 0.91
CA GLU A 109 -13.41 -12.62 0.32
C GLU A 109 -13.91 -12.78 -1.13
N LYS A 110 -15.14 -12.34 -1.39
CA LYS A 110 -15.77 -12.47 -2.71
C LYS A 110 -15.04 -11.65 -3.78
N SER A 111 -14.42 -10.53 -3.38
CA SER A 111 -13.67 -9.68 -4.30
C SER A 111 -12.30 -10.25 -4.69
N GLY A 112 -11.82 -11.30 -4.00
CA GLY A 112 -10.49 -11.87 -4.19
C GLY A 112 -9.33 -10.95 -3.76
N LYS A 113 -9.62 -9.77 -3.21
CA LYS A 113 -8.61 -8.86 -2.65
C LYS A 113 -8.12 -9.36 -1.29
N LYS A 114 -6.85 -9.08 -1.00
CA LYS A 114 -6.28 -9.28 0.34
C LYS A 114 -6.77 -8.18 1.27
N ASN A 115 -6.86 -8.48 2.56
CA ASN A 115 -7.07 -7.46 3.59
C ASN A 115 -5.73 -6.87 4.03
N VAL A 116 -5.76 -5.69 4.60
CA VAL A 116 -4.62 -5.10 5.31
C VAL A 116 -4.79 -5.41 6.80
N GLN A 117 -3.78 -6.06 7.36
CA GLN A 117 -3.73 -6.37 8.78
C GLN A 117 -2.75 -5.42 9.47
N LEU A 118 -3.21 -4.79 10.55
CA LEU A 118 -2.36 -4.09 11.50
C LEU A 118 -1.70 -5.10 12.44
N ILE A 119 -0.38 -5.00 12.57
CA ILE A 119 0.43 -5.73 13.56
C ILE A 119 1.15 -4.72 14.43
N ILE A 120 0.94 -4.79 15.75
CA ILE A 120 1.63 -3.91 16.70
C ILE A 120 3.06 -4.42 16.87
N GLY A 121 4.02 -3.52 16.69
CA GLY A 121 5.44 -3.82 16.88
C GLY A 121 5.84 -3.82 18.35
N TYR A 122 7.01 -4.38 18.65
CA TYR A 122 7.50 -4.44 20.02
C TYR A 122 7.62 -3.06 20.67
N ARG A 123 8.10 -2.06 19.93
CA ARG A 123 8.19 -0.69 20.45
C ARG A 123 6.81 -0.08 20.71
N GLY A 124 5.84 -0.36 19.84
CA GLY A 124 4.45 0.06 20.06
C GLY A 124 3.82 -0.61 21.27
N MET A 125 4.12 -1.89 21.54
CA MET A 125 3.66 -2.55 22.77
C MET A 125 4.26 -1.93 24.02
N ILE A 126 5.53 -1.48 23.99
CA ILE A 126 6.13 -0.74 25.10
C ILE A 126 5.43 0.60 25.32
N ASP A 127 5.13 1.34 24.25
CA ASP A 127 4.47 2.65 24.36
C ASP A 127 3.02 2.55 24.87
N LEU A 128 2.38 1.38 24.71
CA LEU A 128 1.03 1.09 25.20
C LEU A 128 0.97 0.55 26.63
N ALA A 129 2.09 0.13 27.21
CA ALA A 129 2.18 -0.50 28.54
C ALA A 129 2.44 0.53 29.64
#